data_AF-A0A936ESG9-F1
#
_entry.id   AF-A0A936ESG9-F1
#
_cell.length_a   1.000
_cell.length_b   1.000
_cell.length_c   1.000
_cell.angle_alpha   90.00
_cell.angle_beta   90.00
_cell.angle_gamma   90.00
#
_symmetry.space_group_name_H-M   'P 1'
#
loop_
_entity.id
_entity.type
_entity.pdbx_description
1 polymer ?
#
loop_
_entity_poly.entity_id
_entity_poly.type
_entity_poly.pdbx_seq_one_letter_code
_entity_poly.pdbx_strand_id
1 'polypeptide(L)'
;MSTTPPVLLACGLALLLAMAGARADVDAAPPAAHERQDIQSRFNRERQACAQRFTVNDCVDAARSRERSALADLQRRQQAAATQQRAQRAGEHQREVQARQVADATPAAPATASAATAARAFTAPAAPVIRPRVAPAAADRAQSAASQAARRAAAARQLQQTIKADQARIDGRLARRAAQGKTVPPLPPGPAASLPRR
;
A
#
# COMPACT_ATOMS: atom_id res chain seq x y z
N MET A 1 0.71 -34.06 -58.84
CA MET A 1 -0.23 -33.07 -58.27
C MET A 1 -0.65 -33.61 -56.92
N SER A 2 0.01 -33.16 -55.85
CA SER A 2 -0.23 -33.66 -54.50
C SER A 2 -0.81 -32.52 -53.67
N THR A 3 -2.07 -32.67 -53.27
CA THR A 3 -2.83 -31.72 -52.45
C THR A 3 -2.65 -32.08 -50.97
N THR A 4 -2.08 -31.15 -50.19
CA THR A 4 -2.00 -31.24 -48.72
C THR A 4 -3.24 -30.58 -48.09
N PRO A 5 -3.88 -31.19 -47.07
CA PRO A 5 -5.06 -30.61 -46.43
C PRO A 5 -4.69 -29.56 -45.36
N PRO A 6 -5.30 -28.35 -45.36
CA PRO A 6 -5.00 -27.25 -44.45
C PRO A 6 -5.55 -27.42 -43.01
N VAL A 7 -6.18 -28.56 -42.70
CA VAL A 7 -6.94 -28.76 -41.46
C VAL A 7 -6.04 -28.95 -40.23
N LEU A 8 -4.80 -29.42 -40.41
CA LEU A 8 -3.85 -29.60 -39.30
C LEU A 8 -3.29 -28.28 -38.75
N LEU A 9 -3.33 -27.19 -39.53
CA LEU A 9 -2.76 -25.91 -39.11
C LEU A 9 -3.66 -25.14 -38.13
N ALA A 10 -4.99 -25.29 -38.25
CA ALA A 10 -5.95 -24.57 -37.42
C ALA A 10 -6.03 -25.11 -35.98
N CYS A 11 -5.80 -26.41 -35.78
CA CYS A 11 -5.85 -27.03 -34.46
C CYS A 11 -4.63 -26.67 -33.59
N GLY A 12 -3.46 -26.45 -34.21
CA GLY A 12 -2.25 -26.03 -33.51
C GLY A 12 -2.33 -24.60 -32.97
N LEU A 13 -2.98 -23.68 -33.68
CA LEU A 13 -3.08 -22.27 -33.28
C LEU A 13 -4.01 -22.08 -32.07
N ALA A 14 -5.10 -22.86 -31.98
CA ALA A 14 -6.03 -22.82 -30.85
C ALA A 14 -5.39 -23.32 -29.54
N LEU A 15 -4.52 -24.34 -29.62
CA LEU A 15 -3.79 -24.84 -28.45
C LEU A 15 -2.75 -23.83 -27.92
N LEU A 16 -2.13 -23.07 -28.82
CA LEU A 16 -1.16 -22.02 -28.47
C LEU A 16 -1.82 -20.80 -27.80
N LEU A 17 -3.04 -20.40 -28.21
CA LEU A 17 -3.76 -19.34 -27.52
C LEU A 17 -4.33 -19.77 -26.15
N ALA A 18 -4.72 -21.04 -26.00
CA ALA A 18 -5.20 -21.56 -24.71
C ALA A 18 -4.08 -21.63 -23.64
N MET A 19 -2.84 -21.91 -24.06
CA MET A 19 -1.67 -21.89 -23.16
C MET A 19 -1.18 -20.48 -22.80
N ALA A 20 -1.61 -19.43 -23.52
CA ALA A 20 -1.25 -18.05 -23.22
C ALA A 20 -2.15 -17.42 -22.12
N GLY A 21 -3.38 -17.91 -21.95
CA GLY A 21 -4.34 -17.39 -20.96
C GLY A 21 -4.20 -17.93 -19.54
N ALA A 22 -3.46 -19.01 -19.33
CA ALA A 22 -3.36 -19.70 -18.03
C ALA A 22 -2.18 -19.24 -17.13
N ARG A 23 -1.43 -18.19 -17.51
CA ARG A 23 -0.32 -17.65 -16.71
C ARG A 23 -0.67 -16.44 -15.85
N ALA A 24 -1.95 -16.07 -15.75
CA ALA A 24 -2.39 -14.89 -15.00
C ALA A 24 -2.86 -15.18 -13.57
N ASP A 25 -3.06 -16.45 -13.21
CA ASP A 25 -3.54 -16.83 -11.88
C ASP A 25 -2.67 -17.92 -11.28
N VAL A 26 -2.23 -17.67 -10.04
CA VAL A 26 -1.65 -18.64 -9.08
C VAL A 26 -0.19 -19.06 -9.27
N ASP A 27 0.72 -18.12 -9.50
CA ASP A 27 2.00 -18.19 -8.76
C ASP A 27 1.73 -17.61 -7.36
N ALA A 28 1.17 -18.44 -6.49
CA ALA A 28 1.10 -18.14 -5.06
C ALA A 28 2.54 -18.11 -4.53
N ALA A 29 3.22 -16.99 -4.76
CA ALA A 29 4.56 -16.76 -4.27
C ALA A 29 4.57 -17.14 -2.79
N PRO A 30 5.51 -18.00 -2.36
CA PRO A 30 5.56 -18.44 -0.98
C PRO A 30 5.53 -17.21 -0.09
N PRO A 31 4.76 -17.25 1.02
CA PRO A 31 4.63 -16.08 1.88
C PRO A 31 6.02 -15.60 2.25
N ALA A 32 6.27 -14.29 2.18
CA ALA A 32 7.58 -13.68 2.41
C ALA A 32 8.30 -14.15 3.69
N ALA A 33 7.56 -14.66 4.68
CA ALA A 33 8.11 -15.31 5.86
C ALA A 33 8.87 -16.62 5.55
N HIS A 34 8.33 -17.47 4.67
CA HIS A 34 8.95 -18.72 4.25
C HIS A 34 10.27 -18.47 3.53
N GLU A 35 10.30 -17.53 2.57
CA GLU A 35 11.53 -17.24 1.83
C GLU A 35 12.62 -16.65 2.75
N ARG A 36 12.24 -15.83 3.74
CA ARG A 36 13.18 -15.38 4.78
C ARG A 36 13.73 -16.54 5.61
N GLN A 37 12.87 -17.47 6.03
CA GLN A 37 13.30 -18.67 6.77
C GLN A 37 14.24 -19.54 5.93
N ASP A 38 13.98 -19.68 4.63
CA ASP A 38 14.85 -20.42 3.72
C ASP A 38 16.24 -19.79 3.63
N ILE A 39 16.32 -18.47 3.45
CA ILE A 39 17.59 -17.72 3.42
C ILE A 39 18.34 -17.92 4.74
N GLN A 40 17.64 -17.79 5.88
CA GLN A 40 18.24 -17.98 7.20
C GLN A 40 18.74 -19.43 7.41
N SER A 41 17.98 -20.42 6.96
CA SER A 41 18.34 -21.83 7.06
C SER A 41 19.60 -22.14 6.24
N ARG A 42 19.71 -21.56 5.03
CA ARG A 42 20.88 -21.67 4.16
C ARG A 42 22.10 -21.04 4.83
N PHE A 43 21.97 -19.82 5.36
CA PHE A 43 23.05 -19.17 6.09
C PHE A 43 23.52 -19.99 7.30
N ASN A 44 22.59 -20.55 8.08
CA ASN A 44 22.95 -21.38 9.23
C ASN A 44 23.71 -22.65 8.83
N ARG A 45 23.31 -23.33 7.74
CA ARG A 45 24.05 -24.47 7.18
C ARG A 45 25.44 -24.07 6.68
N GLU A 46 25.55 -22.96 5.96
CA GLU A 46 26.84 -22.43 5.50
C GLU A 46 27.76 -22.07 6.66
N ARG A 47 27.23 -21.45 7.71
CA ARG A 47 27.99 -21.10 8.92
C ARG A 47 28.53 -22.34 9.63
N GLN A 48 27.73 -23.40 9.74
CA GLN A 48 28.18 -24.69 10.30
C GLN A 48 29.28 -25.32 9.44
N ALA A 49 29.15 -25.28 8.11
CA ALA A 49 30.17 -25.77 7.20
C ALA A 49 31.48 -24.96 7.31
N CYS A 50 31.40 -23.63 7.49
CA CYS A 50 32.56 -22.77 7.68
C CYS A 50 33.36 -23.12 8.94
N ALA A 51 32.70 -23.60 10.01
CA ALA A 51 33.37 -23.99 11.25
C ALA A 51 34.34 -25.17 11.08
N GLN A 52 34.21 -25.95 10.00
CA GLN A 52 35.08 -27.08 9.69
C GLN A 52 36.31 -26.69 8.85
N ARG A 53 36.46 -25.40 8.50
CA ARG A 53 37.55 -24.90 7.63
C ARG A 53 38.57 -24.12 8.43
N PHE A 54 39.81 -24.06 7.95
CA PHE A 54 40.87 -23.28 8.60
C PHE A 54 40.66 -21.76 8.52
N THR A 55 39.97 -21.26 7.49
CA THR A 55 39.68 -19.83 7.27
C THR A 55 38.23 -19.47 7.65
N VAL A 56 37.86 -19.70 8.91
CA VAL A 56 36.47 -19.53 9.38
C VAL A 56 35.96 -18.11 9.16
N ASN A 57 36.78 -17.09 9.42
CA ASN A 57 36.37 -15.68 9.34
C ASN A 57 35.95 -15.28 7.91
N ASP A 58 36.83 -15.48 6.93
CA ASP A 58 36.54 -15.14 5.53
C ASP A 58 35.33 -15.94 4.99
N CYS A 59 35.22 -17.20 5.41
CA CYS A 59 34.09 -18.06 5.02
C CYS A 59 32.76 -17.53 5.59
N VAL A 60 32.72 -17.17 6.87
CA VAL A 60 31.52 -16.63 7.53
C VAL A 60 31.15 -15.27 6.96
N ASP A 61 32.12 -14.41 6.66
CA ASP A 61 31.84 -13.10 6.09
C ASP A 61 31.32 -13.18 4.65
N ALA A 62 31.83 -14.13 3.86
CA ALA A 62 31.26 -14.43 2.55
C ALA A 62 29.81 -14.96 2.65
N ALA A 63 29.52 -15.84 3.63
CA ALA A 63 28.17 -16.33 3.88
C ALA A 63 27.21 -15.21 4.30
N ARG A 64 27.64 -14.31 5.20
CA ARG A 64 26.88 -13.12 5.60
C ARG A 64 26.62 -12.18 4.43
N SER A 65 27.59 -12.03 3.53
CA SER A 65 27.44 -11.21 2.33
C SER A 65 26.31 -11.75 1.43
N ARG A 66 26.30 -13.07 1.19
CA ARG A 66 25.24 -13.75 0.43
C ARG A 66 23.86 -13.66 1.08
N GLU A 67 23.80 -13.80 2.40
CA GLU A 67 22.56 -13.62 3.17
C GLU A 67 22.00 -12.21 2.99
N ARG A 68 22.84 -11.17 3.18
CA ARG A 68 22.43 -9.78 3.00
C ARG A 68 21.95 -9.48 1.59
N SER A 69 22.65 -9.97 0.56
CA SER A 69 22.21 -9.77 -0.83
C SER A 69 20.88 -10.44 -1.10
N ALA A 70 20.69 -11.69 -0.65
CA ALA A 70 19.42 -12.40 -0.84
C ALA A 70 18.24 -11.71 -0.13
N LEU A 71 18.45 -11.23 1.09
CA LEU A 71 17.43 -10.46 1.82
C LEU A 71 17.12 -9.12 1.15
N ALA A 72 18.14 -8.41 0.65
CA ALA A 72 17.96 -7.16 -0.07
C ALA A 72 17.15 -7.37 -1.37
N ASP A 73 17.43 -8.43 -2.12
CA ASP A 73 16.69 -8.79 -3.33
C ASP A 73 15.22 -9.07 -3.02
N LEU A 74 14.96 -9.86 -1.97
CA LEU A 74 13.61 -10.13 -1.48
C LEU A 74 12.87 -8.84 -1.10
N GLN A 75 13.54 -7.92 -0.39
CA GLN A 75 12.96 -6.64 0.00
C GLN A 75 12.63 -5.76 -1.21
N ARG A 76 13.49 -5.72 -2.24
CA ARG A 76 13.22 -4.98 -3.48
C ARG A 76 11.98 -5.51 -4.19
N ARG A 77 11.81 -6.83 -4.29
CA ARG A 77 10.61 -7.44 -4.89
C ARG A 77 9.34 -7.07 -4.12
N GLN A 78 9.39 -7.11 -2.78
CA GLN A 78 8.25 -6.71 -1.94
C GLN A 78 7.88 -5.23 -2.12
N GLN A 79 8.86 -4.34 -2.20
CA GLN A 79 8.63 -2.92 -2.43
C GLN A 79 8.05 -2.64 -3.82
N ALA A 80 8.53 -3.34 -4.85
CA ALA A 80 7.99 -3.26 -6.20
C ALA A 80 6.51 -3.68 -6.24
N ALA A 81 6.18 -4.84 -5.65
CA ALA A 81 4.81 -5.32 -5.56
C ALA A 81 3.90 -4.35 -4.79
N ALA A 82 4.34 -3.84 -3.63
CA ALA A 82 3.58 -2.86 -2.85
C ALA A 82 3.35 -1.55 -3.63
N THR A 83 4.31 -1.13 -4.44
CA THR A 83 4.19 0.08 -5.27
C THR A 83 3.19 -0.12 -6.40
N GLN A 84 3.23 -1.27 -7.08
CA GLN A 84 2.23 -1.64 -8.08
C GLN A 84 0.83 -1.69 -7.49
N GLN A 85 0.66 -2.30 -6.32
CA GLN A 85 -0.63 -2.37 -5.64
C GLN A 85 -1.17 -0.98 -5.27
N ARG A 86 -0.31 -0.07 -4.80
CA ARG A 86 -0.71 1.32 -4.53
C ARG A 86 -1.14 2.05 -5.80
N ALA A 87 -0.42 1.87 -6.90
CA ALA A 87 -0.76 2.47 -8.19
C ALA A 87 -2.11 1.95 -8.71
N GLN A 88 -2.39 0.65 -8.57
CA GLN A 88 -3.68 0.05 -8.93
C GLN A 88 -4.83 0.66 -8.13
N ARG A 89 -4.73 0.68 -6.79
CA ARG A 89 -5.76 1.27 -5.92
C ARG A 89 -5.99 2.76 -6.21
N ALA A 90 -4.93 3.51 -6.48
CA ALA A 90 -5.04 4.91 -6.86
C ALA A 90 -5.80 5.07 -8.19
N GLY A 91 -5.49 4.23 -9.19
CA GLY A 91 -6.19 4.21 -10.47
C GLY A 91 -7.67 3.81 -10.35
N GLU A 92 -7.98 2.80 -9.53
CA GLU A 92 -9.36 2.40 -9.22
C GLU A 92 -10.14 3.55 -8.57
N HIS A 93 -9.55 4.21 -7.58
CA HIS A 93 -10.18 5.35 -6.92
C HIS A 93 -10.43 6.52 -7.88
N GLN A 94 -9.46 6.83 -8.75
CA GLN A 94 -9.64 7.86 -9.78
C GLN A 94 -10.80 7.55 -10.72
N ARG A 95 -10.93 6.28 -11.15
CA ARG A 95 -12.06 5.84 -12.00
C ARG A 95 -13.39 5.97 -11.27
N GLU A 96 -13.43 5.60 -9.98
CA GLU A 96 -14.63 5.74 -9.16
C GLU A 96 -15.04 7.21 -9.02
N VAL A 97 -14.08 8.11 -8.74
CA VAL A 97 -14.33 9.55 -8.63
C VAL A 97 -14.82 10.13 -9.96
N GLN A 98 -14.21 9.74 -11.09
CA GLN A 98 -14.67 10.16 -12.42
C GLN A 98 -16.09 9.66 -12.72
N ALA A 99 -16.39 8.41 -12.40
CA ALA A 99 -17.73 7.84 -12.59
C ALA A 99 -18.79 8.60 -11.77
N ARG A 100 -18.47 8.96 -10.52
CA ARG A 100 -19.33 9.81 -9.68
C ARG A 100 -19.53 11.20 -10.29
N GLN A 101 -18.47 11.85 -10.76
CA GLN A 101 -18.55 13.16 -11.40
C GLN A 101 -19.41 13.14 -12.68
N VAL A 102 -19.31 12.09 -13.50
CA VAL A 102 -20.16 11.94 -14.70
C VAL A 102 -21.62 11.69 -14.32
N ALA A 103 -21.88 10.89 -13.29
CA ALA A 103 -23.23 10.66 -12.78
C ALA A 103 -23.86 11.97 -12.23
N ASP A 104 -23.09 12.77 -11.49
CA ASP A 104 -23.54 14.06 -10.94
C ASP A 104 -23.69 15.15 -12.02
N ALA A 105 -22.87 15.09 -13.09
CA ALA A 105 -22.91 16.03 -14.21
C ALA A 105 -24.01 15.71 -15.25
N THR A 106 -24.62 14.53 -15.18
CA THR A 106 -25.80 14.22 -15.99
C THR A 106 -26.97 15.00 -15.41
N PRO A 107 -27.50 16.03 -16.09
CA PRO A 107 -28.60 16.81 -15.55
C PRO A 107 -29.76 15.84 -15.33
N ALA A 108 -30.19 15.69 -14.07
CA ALA A 108 -31.50 15.12 -13.81
C ALA A 108 -32.48 15.91 -14.68
N ALA A 109 -33.17 15.21 -15.59
CA ALA A 109 -34.20 15.80 -16.43
C ALA A 109 -35.07 16.72 -15.55
N PRO A 110 -35.42 17.94 -16.00
CA PRO A 110 -36.14 18.88 -15.16
C PRO A 110 -37.37 18.17 -14.61
N ALA A 111 -37.37 17.98 -13.29
CA ALA A 111 -38.54 17.52 -12.55
C ALA A 111 -39.63 18.59 -12.73
N THR A 112 -40.36 18.46 -13.83
CA THR A 112 -41.62 19.14 -14.07
C THR A 112 -42.63 18.53 -13.09
N ALA A 113 -42.60 19.00 -11.84
CA ALA A 113 -43.73 19.04 -10.92
C ALA A 113 -43.31 19.53 -9.52
N SER A 114 -42.77 20.74 -9.44
CA SER A 114 -43.00 21.59 -8.26
C SER A 114 -44.30 22.34 -8.49
N ALA A 115 -45.44 21.67 -8.30
CA ALA A 115 -46.78 22.28 -8.23
C ALA A 115 -47.84 21.24 -7.82
N ALA A 116 -47.70 20.59 -6.67
CA ALA A 116 -48.80 19.82 -6.07
C ALA A 116 -48.62 19.69 -4.55
N THR A 117 -48.43 20.80 -3.86
CA THR A 117 -48.60 20.86 -2.40
C THR A 117 -49.27 22.16 -2.02
N ALA A 118 -50.57 22.29 -2.30
CA ALA A 118 -51.47 23.22 -1.59
C ALA A 118 -52.94 23.07 -2.06
N ALA A 119 -53.53 21.87 -2.02
CA ALA A 119 -55.00 21.73 -2.01
C ALA A 119 -55.43 20.28 -1.77
N ARG A 120 -55.23 19.77 -0.55
CA ARG A 120 -56.13 18.74 -0.01
C ARG A 120 -56.45 19.11 1.43
N ALA A 121 -57.53 19.87 1.56
CA ALA A 121 -58.34 19.90 2.76
C ALA A 121 -58.78 18.47 3.05
N PHE A 122 -58.09 17.81 3.97
CA PHE A 122 -58.59 16.63 4.63
C PHE A 122 -59.27 17.10 5.91
N THR A 123 -60.60 17.04 5.91
CA THR A 123 -61.42 17.06 7.11
C THR A 123 -60.91 16.01 8.09
N ALA A 124 -60.63 16.47 9.31
CA ALA A 124 -60.17 15.66 10.43
C ALA A 124 -61.14 14.52 10.77
N PRO A 125 -60.60 13.42 11.28
CA PRO A 125 -61.11 12.89 12.53
C PRO A 125 -60.03 12.87 13.62
N ALA A 126 -60.48 13.21 14.83
CA ALA A 126 -59.84 13.14 16.14
C ALA A 126 -58.38 12.64 16.21
N ALA A 127 -57.50 13.56 16.61
CA ALA A 127 -56.14 13.26 17.01
C ALA A 127 -56.11 12.40 18.29
N PRO A 128 -55.29 11.33 18.37
CA PRO A 128 -54.70 10.94 19.63
C PRO A 128 -53.59 11.95 19.96
N VAL A 129 -53.68 12.58 21.13
CA VAL A 129 -52.59 13.39 21.69
C VAL A 129 -51.41 12.46 21.98
N ILE A 130 -50.54 12.25 21.00
CA ILE A 130 -49.25 11.61 21.19
C ILE A 130 -48.35 12.65 21.85
N ARG A 131 -48.18 12.54 23.17
CA ARG A 131 -47.16 13.29 23.91
C ARG A 131 -45.80 13.01 23.25
N PRO A 132 -44.99 14.03 22.91
CA PRO A 132 -43.64 13.78 22.45
C PRO A 132 -42.86 13.16 23.61
N ARG A 133 -42.68 11.84 23.55
CA ARG A 133 -41.72 11.15 24.40
C ARG A 133 -40.36 11.65 23.94
N VAL A 134 -39.80 12.64 24.65
CA VAL A 134 -38.43 13.10 24.46
C VAL A 134 -37.56 11.84 24.51
N ALA A 135 -37.08 11.39 23.35
CA ALA A 135 -36.34 10.14 23.25
C ALA A 135 -34.99 10.35 23.95
N PRO A 136 -34.72 9.70 25.10
CA PRO A 136 -33.47 9.89 25.85
C PRO A 136 -32.22 9.58 24.98
N ALA A 137 -32.40 8.74 23.96
CA ALA A 137 -31.37 8.36 22.99
C ALA A 137 -30.74 9.53 22.20
N ALA A 138 -31.42 10.69 22.04
CA ALA A 138 -30.83 11.83 21.33
C ALA A 138 -29.82 12.60 22.20
N ALA A 139 -30.10 12.75 23.49
CA ALA A 139 -29.21 13.40 24.45
C ALA A 139 -27.93 12.57 24.68
N ASP A 140 -28.07 11.25 24.79
CA ASP A 140 -26.93 10.33 24.96
C ASP A 140 -25.99 10.35 23.74
N ARG A 141 -26.54 10.43 22.52
CA ARG A 141 -25.76 10.58 21.28
C ARG A 141 -25.02 11.91 21.21
N ALA A 142 -25.65 13.00 21.61
CA ALA A 142 -25.00 14.31 21.66
C ALA A 142 -23.84 14.33 22.68
N GLN A 143 -24.04 13.74 23.87
CA GLN A 143 -23.02 13.68 24.91
C GLN A 143 -21.84 12.79 24.51
N SER A 144 -22.11 11.62 23.91
CA SER A 144 -21.05 10.73 23.39
C SER A 144 -20.26 11.39 22.26
N ALA A 145 -20.91 12.05 21.31
CA ALA A 145 -20.25 12.80 20.24
C ALA A 145 -19.35 13.93 20.80
N ALA A 146 -19.84 14.70 21.78
CA ALA A 146 -19.06 15.75 22.44
C ALA A 146 -17.82 15.18 23.15
N SER A 147 -17.98 14.07 23.88
CA SER A 147 -16.86 13.39 24.55
C SER A 147 -15.82 12.85 23.55
N GLN A 148 -16.27 12.33 22.41
CA GLN A 148 -15.38 11.84 21.36
C GLN A 148 -14.62 13.00 20.69
N ALA A 149 -15.30 14.13 20.43
CA ALA A 149 -14.66 15.33 19.91
C ALA A 149 -13.60 15.88 20.88
N ALA A 150 -13.89 15.93 22.18
CA ALA A 150 -12.93 16.33 23.20
C ALA A 150 -11.68 15.42 23.23
N ARG A 151 -11.87 14.10 23.13
CA ARG A 151 -10.75 13.14 23.06
C ARG A 151 -9.88 13.35 21.81
N ARG A 152 -10.50 13.57 20.65
CA ARG A 152 -9.78 13.87 19.40
C ARG A 152 -9.00 15.17 19.50
N ALA A 153 -9.59 16.22 20.07
CA ALA A 153 -8.92 17.49 20.29
C ALA A 153 -7.72 17.36 21.24
N ALA A 154 -7.86 16.60 22.33
CA ALA A 154 -6.77 16.32 23.27
C ALA A 154 -5.63 15.54 22.59
N ALA A 155 -5.96 14.48 21.85
CA ALA A 155 -4.96 13.69 21.11
C ALA A 155 -4.23 14.53 20.05
N ALA A 156 -4.94 15.41 19.33
CA ALA A 156 -4.32 16.32 18.36
C ALA A 156 -3.35 17.29 19.02
N ARG A 157 -3.71 17.86 20.18
CA ARG A 157 -2.81 18.73 20.95
C ARG A 157 -1.56 17.99 21.42
N GLN A 158 -1.72 16.75 21.90
CA GLN A 158 -0.60 15.92 22.31
C GLN A 158 0.35 15.63 21.15
N LEU A 159 -0.18 15.29 19.97
CA LEU A 159 0.62 15.08 18.77
C LEU A 159 1.38 16.34 18.34
N GLN A 160 0.74 17.51 18.41
CA GLN A 160 1.40 18.79 18.11
C GLN A 160 2.54 19.07 19.08
N GLN A 161 2.40 18.73 20.36
CA GLN A 161 3.45 18.89 21.36
C GLN A 161 4.63 17.95 21.08
N THR A 162 4.37 16.68 20.72
CA THR A 162 5.45 15.73 20.40
C THR A 162 6.22 16.17 19.15
N ILE A 163 5.52 16.62 18.11
CA ILE A 163 6.16 17.11 16.87
C ILE A 163 7.09 18.30 17.19
N LYS A 164 6.62 19.27 17.99
CA LYS A 164 7.44 20.42 18.40
C LYS A 164 8.65 20.01 19.22
N ALA A 165 8.50 19.05 20.14
CA ALA A 165 9.60 18.55 20.96
C ALA A 165 10.65 17.81 20.10
N ASP A 166 10.21 17.04 19.11
CA ASP A 166 11.09 16.33 18.19
C ASP A 166 11.84 17.29 17.27
N GLN A 167 11.17 18.33 16.75
CA GLN A 167 11.80 19.40 15.98
C GLN A 167 12.93 20.08 16.79
N ALA A 168 12.63 20.51 18.02
CA ALA A 168 13.63 21.13 18.89
C ALA A 168 14.84 20.20 19.16
N ARG A 169 14.60 18.89 19.29
CA ARG A 169 15.67 17.89 19.47
C ARG A 169 16.56 17.78 18.22
N ILE A 170 15.96 17.75 17.03
CA ILE A 170 16.67 17.68 15.76
C ILE A 170 17.50 18.95 15.57
N ASP A 171 16.90 20.12 15.76
CA ASP A 171 17.55 21.42 15.63
C ASP A 171 18.75 21.52 16.60
N GLY A 172 18.58 21.06 17.84
CA GLY A 172 19.68 20.98 18.80
C GLY A 172 20.82 20.06 18.36
N ARG A 173 20.53 18.94 17.67
CA ARG A 173 21.59 18.07 17.11
C ARG A 173 22.28 18.73 15.92
N LEU A 174 21.54 19.43 15.07
CA LEU A 174 22.10 20.15 13.93
C LEU A 174 23.00 21.31 14.40
N ALA A 175 22.54 22.11 15.36
CA ALA A 175 23.33 23.19 15.94
C ALA A 175 24.61 22.67 16.60
N ARG A 176 24.55 21.55 17.35
CA ARG A 176 25.75 20.91 17.91
C ARG A 176 26.71 20.42 16.83
N ARG A 177 26.21 19.82 15.74
CA ARG A 177 27.06 19.38 14.62
C ARG A 177 27.70 20.55 13.90
N ALA A 178 26.95 21.63 13.69
CA ALA A 178 27.44 22.86 13.07
C ALA A 178 28.55 23.49 13.92
N ALA A 179 28.34 23.61 15.24
CA ALA A 179 29.35 24.12 16.16
C ALA A 179 30.61 23.24 16.24
N GLN A 180 30.47 21.92 16.05
CA GLN A 180 31.58 20.98 16.05
C GLN A 180 32.40 20.99 14.75
N GLY A 181 31.95 21.67 13.70
CA GLY A 181 32.74 21.93 12.48
C GLY A 181 33.30 20.70 11.77
N LYS A 182 32.75 19.49 12.02
CA LYS A 182 33.26 18.24 11.43
C LYS A 182 32.96 18.20 9.93
N THR A 183 33.91 18.68 9.14
CA THR A 183 34.03 18.40 7.71
C THR A 183 34.12 16.89 7.54
N VAL A 184 33.08 16.29 6.96
CA VAL A 184 33.14 14.88 6.54
C VAL A 184 34.11 14.86 5.35
N PRO A 185 35.25 14.15 5.44
CA PRO A 185 36.16 14.04 4.32
C PRO A 185 35.40 13.44 3.12
N PRO A 186 35.65 13.94 1.90
CA PRO A 186 34.98 13.41 0.71
C PRO A 186 35.22 11.90 0.63
N LEU A 187 34.16 11.15 0.28
CA LEU A 187 34.30 9.72 0.08
C LEU A 187 35.43 9.47 -0.93
N PRO A 188 36.31 8.49 -0.68
CA PRO A 188 37.38 8.16 -1.62
C PRO A 188 36.75 7.83 -2.98
N PRO A 189 37.36 8.28 -4.10
CA PRO A 189 36.88 7.90 -5.42
C PRO A 189 36.88 6.38 -5.52
N GLY A 190 35.72 5.80 -5.83
CA GLY A 190 35.60 4.37 -6.08
C GLY A 190 36.50 3.98 -7.27
N PRO A 191 36.92 2.70 -7.34
CA PRO A 191 37.79 2.25 -8.42
C PRO A 191 37.15 2.58 -9.78
N ALA A 192 37.91 3.30 -10.60
CA ALA A 192 37.50 3.64 -11.96
C ALA A 192 37.09 2.36 -12.68
N ALA A 193 35.85 2.32 -13.16
CA ALA A 193 35.35 1.20 -13.94
C ALA A 193 36.22 1.08 -15.20
N SER A 194 37.10 0.07 -15.22
CA SER A 194 37.89 -0.30 -16.38
C SER A 194 36.93 -0.73 -17.49
N LEU A 195 36.66 0.16 -18.45
CA LEU A 195 35.90 -0.18 -19.64
C LEU A 195 36.74 -1.17 -20.49
N PRO A 196 36.16 -2.30 -20.93
CA PRO A 196 36.86 -3.21 -21.82
C PRO A 196 37.08 -2.54 -23.19
N ARG A 197 38.35 -2.44 -23.58
CA ARG A 197 38.78 -1.93 -24.89
C ARG A 197 38.41 -2.99 -25.94
N ARG A 198 37.57 -2.62 -26.91
CA ARG A 198 37.29 -3.41 -28.11
C ARG A 198 38.46 -3.35 -29.08
#